data_AF-A0A2N2G4K6-F1
#
_entry.id   AF-A0A2N2G4K6-F1
#
_cell.length_a   1.000
_cell.length_b   1.000
_cell.length_c   1.000
_cell.angle_alpha   90.00
_cell.angle_beta   90.00
_cell.angle_gamma   90.00
#
_symmetry.space_group_name_H-M   'P 1'
#
loop_
_entity.id
_entity.type
_entity.pdbx_description
1 polymer ?
#
loop_
_entity_poly.entity_id
_entity_poly.type
_entity_poly.pdbx_seq_one_letter_code
_entity_poly.pdbx_strand_id
1 'polypeptide(L)' 'SIESVLQKGRQKKGTVPVVMMTYEAEEASVRKALAEIDALDICTDKTVKIRIMKPHAE' A
#
# COMPACT_ATOMS: atom_id res chain seq x y z
N SER A 1 -2.65 9.16 -6.06
CA SER A 1 -3.82 9.41 -5.20
C SER A 1 -4.27 8.12 -4.55
N ILE A 2 -4.76 8.18 -3.31
CA ILE A 2 -5.25 7.01 -2.57
C ILE A 2 -6.76 6.89 -2.81
N GLU A 3 -7.20 5.71 -3.23
CA GLU A 3 -8.63 5.39 -3.42
C GLU A 3 -9.25 4.91 -2.11
N SER A 4 -8.57 4.03 -1.38
CA SER A 4 -9.04 3.56 -0.06
C SER A 4 -7.89 3.13 0.85
N VAL A 5 -8.16 3.13 2.16
CA VAL A 5 -7.24 2.67 3.20
C VAL A 5 -8.01 1.81 4.19
N LEU A 6 -7.42 0.68 4.58
CA LEU A 6 -7.91 -0.19 5.64
C LEU A 6 -6.77 -0.47 6.62
N GLN A 7 -7.02 -0.21 7.90
CA GLN A 7 -6.10 -0.58 8.99
C GLN A 7 -6.87 -1.33 10.06
N LYS A 8 -6.57 -2.62 10.21
CA LYS A 8 -7.19 -3.43 11.26
C LYS A 8 -6.37 -3.29 12.54
N GLY A 9 -6.92 -2.58 13.52
CA GLY A 9 -6.34 -2.49 14.85
C GLY A 9 -6.17 -3.87 15.49
N ARG A 10 -5.10 -4.03 16.28
CA ARG A 10 -4.87 -5.23 17.10
C ARG A 10 -5.11 -4.86 18.57
N GLN A 11 -5.75 -5.75 19.33
CA GLN A 11 -6.09 -5.47 20.75
C GLN A 11 -4.87 -5.37 21.67
N LYS A 12 -3.72 -5.91 21.26
CA LYS A 12 -2.45 -5.78 21.97
C LYS A 12 -1.55 -4.78 21.24
N LYS A 13 -0.82 -3.94 21.98
CA LYS A 13 0.21 -3.04 21.44
C LYS A 13 1.14 -3.83 20.50
N GLY A 14 1.31 -3.36 19.28
CA GLY A 14 2.15 -4.01 18.26
C GLY A 14 1.83 -3.56 16.83
N THR A 15 2.57 -4.08 15.86
CA THR A 15 2.39 -3.76 14.43
C THR A 15 0.97 -4.05 13.94
N VAL A 16 0.40 -3.07 13.24
CA VAL A 16 -0.89 -3.17 12.55
C VAL A 16 -0.67 -3.23 11.04
N PRO A 17 -1.42 -4.06 10.30
CA PRO A 17 -1.37 -4.02 8.85
C PRO A 17 -2.13 -2.81 8.33
N VAL A 18 -1.54 -2.13 7.35
CA VAL A 18 -2.20 -1.09 6.55
C VAL A 18 -2.32 -1.62 5.13
N VAL A 19 -3.53 -1.64 4.59
CA VAL A 19 -3.82 -2.01 3.20
C VAL A 19 -4.31 -0.76 2.50
N MET A 20 -3.72 -0.44 1.36
CA MET A 20 -4.06 0.75 0.58
C MET A 20 -4.37 0.34 -0.84
N MET A 21 -5.39 0.97 -1.41
CA MET A 21 -5.68 0.93 -2.83
C MET A 21 -5.45 2.33 -3.40
N THR A 22 -4.71 2.42 -4.50
CA THR A 22 -4.49 3.68 -5.19
C THR A 22 -5.39 3.77 -6.40
N TYR A 23 -5.69 4.99 -6.84
CA TYR A 23 -6.12 5.19 -8.21
C TYR A 23 -5.01 4.76 -9.19
N GLU A 24 -5.36 4.70 -10.47
CA GLU A 24 -4.41 4.45 -11.55
C GLU A 24 -3.23 5.42 -11.46
N ALA A 25 -2.03 4.87 -11.53
CA ALA A 25 -0.78 5.58 -11.34
C ALA A 25 0.34 4.91 -12.14
N GLU A 26 1.35 5.70 -12.50
CA GLU A 26 2.53 5.16 -13.15
C GLU A 26 3.28 4.21 -12.21
N GLU A 27 3.62 3.01 -12.71
CA GLU A 27 4.29 1.96 -11.93
C GLU A 27 5.61 2.44 -11.32
N ALA A 28 6.37 3.28 -12.04
CA ALA A 28 7.61 3.86 -11.54
C ALA A 28 7.38 4.74 -10.30
N SER A 29 6.33 5.56 -10.32
CA SER A 29 5.94 6.40 -9.17
C SER A 29 5.53 5.54 -7.97
N VAL A 30 4.75 4.47 -8.20
CA VAL A 30 4.34 3.55 -7.14
C VAL A 30 5.56 2.86 -6.51
N ARG A 31 6.49 2.37 -7.33
CA ARG A 31 7.72 1.72 -6.84
C ARG A 31 8.59 2.67 -6.02
N LYS A 32 8.72 3.93 -6.46
CA LYS A 32 9.46 4.96 -5.72
C LYS A 32 8.82 5.23 -4.35
N ALA A 33 7.49 5.43 -4.32
CA ALA A 33 6.77 5.66 -3.07
C ALA A 33 6.88 4.47 -2.11
N LEU A 34 6.79 3.24 -2.61
CA LEU A 34 6.97 2.05 -1.77
C LEU A 34 8.38 1.94 -1.19
N ALA A 35 9.42 2.32 -1.95
CA ALA A 35 10.79 2.33 -1.45
C ALA A 35 10.98 3.38 -0.33
N GLU A 36 10.34 4.54 -0.45
CA GLU A 36 10.35 5.57 0.59
C GLU A 36 9.59 5.11 1.86
N ILE A 37 8.44 4.45 1.70
CA ILE A 37 7.66 3.88 2.82
C ILE A 37 8.45 2.77 3.54
N ASP A 38 9.03 1.84 2.79
CA ASP A 38 9.78 0.71 3.32
C ASP A 38 11.10 1.12 4.01
N ALA A 39 11.51 2.39 3.88
CA ALA A 39 12.67 2.97 4.54
C ALA A 39 12.33 3.69 5.85
N LEU A 40 11.04 3.84 6.19
CA LEU A 40 10.62 4.45 7.44
C LEU A 40 10.88 3.51 8.63
N ASP A 41 11.47 4.04 9.70
CA ASP A 41 11.77 3.28 10.94
C ASP A 41 10.55 2.62 11.59
N ILE A 42 9.34 3.16 11.32
CA ILE A 42 8.08 2.65 11.86
C ILE A 42 7.54 1.44 11.08
N CYS A 43 8.01 1.23 9.85
CA CYS A 43 7.61 0.12 9.01
C CYS A 43 8.43 -1.12 9.38
N THR A 44 7.77 -2.09 10.02
CA THR A 44 8.46 -3.26 10.57
C THR A 44 8.70 -4.38 9.56
N ASP A 45 8.18 -4.26 8.33
CA ASP A 45 8.34 -5.25 7.25
C ASP A 45 8.16 -4.58 5.88
N LYS A 46 8.58 -5.26 4.80
CA LYS A 46 8.48 -4.78 3.42
C LYS A 46 7.05 -4.79 2.90
N THR A 47 6.71 -3.80 2.09
CA THR A 47 5.37 -3.69 1.50
C THR A 47 5.16 -4.73 0.40
N VAL A 48 4.01 -5.41 0.45
CA VAL A 48 3.56 -6.31 -0.62
C VAL A 48 2.72 -5.53 -1.62
N LYS A 49 3.08 -5.61 -2.90
CA LYS A 49 2.37 -4.94 -4.00
C LYS A 49 1.57 -5.94 -4.82
N ILE A 50 0.28 -5.69 -4.99
CA ILE A 50 -0.63 -6.44 -5.87
C ILE A 50 -1.23 -5.46 -6.88
N ARG A 51 -1.10 -5.76 -8.18
CA ARG A 51 -1.66 -4.90 -9.24
C ARG A 51 -3.12 -5.26 -9.49
N ILE A 52 -4.00 -4.26 -9.45
CA ILE A 52 -5.40 -4.39 -9.83
C ILE A 52 -5.54 -3.93 -11.28
N MET A 53 -6.02 -4.81 -12.14
CA MET A 53 -6.34 -4.50 -13.52
C MET A 53 -7.86 -4.29 -13.60
N LYS A 54 -8.30 -3.15 -14.13
CA LYS A 54 -9.71 -3.03 -14.51
C LYS A 54 -9.92 -3.88 -15.77
N PRO A 55 -11.01 -4.66 -15.86
CA PRO A 55 -11.36 -5.28 -17.13
C PRO A 55 -11.57 -4.19 -18.17
N HIS A 56 -11.13 -4.43 -19.40
CA HIS A 56 -11.50 -3.57 -20.53
C HIS A 56 -13.03 -3.60 -20.64
N ALA A 57 -13.66 -2.44 -20.45
CA ALA A 57 -15.02 -2.26 -20.93
C ALA A 57 -14.94 -2.21 -22.45
N GLU A 58 -15.70 -3.10 -23.12
CA GLU A 58 -15.96 -3.02 -24.56
C GLU A 58 -16.71 -1.73 -24.92
#